data_AF-A0AAE2D2V7-F1
#
_entry.id   AF-A0AAE2D2V7-F1
#
_cell.length_a   1.000
_cell.length_b   1.000
_cell.length_c   1.000
_cell.angle_alpha   90.00
_cell.angle_beta   90.00
_cell.angle_gamma   90.00
#
_symmetry.space_group_name_H-M   'P 1'
#
loop_
_entity.id
_entity.type
_entity.pdbx_description
1 polymer ?
#
loop_
_entity_poly.entity_id
_entity_poly.type
_entity_poly.pdbx_seq_one_letter_code
_entity_poly.pdbx_strand_id
1 'polypeptide(L)'
;MGSAASSQTRDVTFHPDDIVISDSVIDRIKKAAASVDNAEDGTHAPESSKTEYSIVLKHELEEAERRYEKRLQLLERRNEKLFNEAAEEYTRTVERLENKYMRPTPGGCCAAAEQRVEDCYKQNPGKVLLCSKFVSEYDRCVQNFLITISKKMSNAA
;
A
#
# COMPACT_ATOMS: atom_id res chain seq x y z
N MET A 1 -4.71 28.08 -41.15
CA MET A 1 -5.02 28.13 -39.70
C MET A 1 -3.71 27.86 -38.98
N GLY A 2 -3.12 28.90 -38.38
CA GLY A 2 -1.78 28.83 -37.78
C GLY A 2 -1.84 28.41 -36.32
N SER A 3 -1.04 27.40 -35.95
CA SER A 3 -0.90 26.95 -34.57
C SER A 3 0.07 27.87 -33.83
N ALA A 4 -0.42 28.57 -32.80
CA ALA A 4 0.41 29.37 -31.90
C ALA A 4 1.12 28.43 -30.91
N ALA A 5 2.45 28.37 -30.98
CA ALA A 5 3.26 27.73 -29.95
C ALA A 5 3.37 28.66 -28.74
N SER A 6 2.84 28.23 -27.59
CA SER A 6 2.94 28.95 -26.33
C SER A 6 4.33 28.74 -25.73
N SER A 7 5.22 29.72 -25.88
CA SER A 7 6.53 29.74 -25.22
C SER A 7 6.38 30.26 -23.79
N GLN A 8 5.85 29.43 -22.90
CA GLN A 8 5.72 29.77 -21.48
C GLN A 8 6.99 29.35 -20.73
N THR A 9 7.89 30.29 -20.48
CA THR A 9 9.05 30.10 -19.59
C THR A 9 8.58 30.12 -18.14
N ARG A 10 8.92 29.09 -17.37
CA ARG A 10 8.63 29.01 -15.93
C ARG A 10 9.96 29.18 -15.18
N ASP A 11 9.97 30.06 -14.19
CA ASP A 11 11.10 30.15 -13.26
C ASP A 11 11.12 28.93 -12.33
N VAL A 12 12.30 28.33 -12.21
CA VAL A 12 12.56 27.20 -11.31
C VAL A 12 13.61 27.65 -10.29
N THR A 13 13.23 27.64 -9.02
CA THR A 13 14.14 27.92 -7.91
C THR A 13 14.76 26.60 -7.45
N PHE A 14 16.08 26.48 -7.56
CA PHE A 14 16.83 25.35 -7.03
C PHE A 14 17.40 25.68 -5.66
N HIS A 15 17.29 24.76 -4.71
CA HIS A 15 18.03 24.84 -3.46
C HIS A 15 19.39 24.12 -3.63
N PRO A 16 20.45 24.51 -2.90
CA PRO A 16 21.76 23.87 -3.03
C PRO A 16 21.73 22.34 -2.83
N ASP A 17 20.80 21.84 -2.03
CA ASP A 17 20.61 20.41 -1.74
C ASP A 17 19.96 19.64 -2.91
N ASP A 18 19.34 20.33 -3.87
CA ASP A 18 18.73 19.71 -5.07
C ASP A 18 19.76 19.41 -6.16
N ILE A 19 20.99 19.92 -6.01
CA ILE A 19 22.05 19.82 -7.02
C ILE A 19 22.95 18.63 -6.66
N VAL A 20 22.63 17.47 -7.21
CA VAL A 20 23.47 16.28 -7.07
C VAL A 20 24.67 16.35 -8.02
N ILE A 21 25.87 16.47 -7.44
CA ILE A 21 27.13 16.46 -8.20
C ILE A 21 27.72 15.05 -8.15
N SER A 22 27.99 14.46 -9.32
CA SER A 22 28.67 13.16 -9.42
C SER A 22 30.12 13.26 -8.92
N ASP A 23 30.60 12.20 -8.26
CA ASP A 23 31.99 12.09 -7.77
C ASP A 23 33.03 12.41 -8.85
N SER A 24 32.77 12.01 -10.09
CA SER A 24 33.63 12.30 -11.25
C SER A 24 33.78 13.80 -11.58
N VAL A 25 32.78 14.62 -11.21
CA VAL A 25 32.82 16.08 -11.36
C VAL A 25 33.58 16.69 -10.20
N ILE A 26 33.35 16.20 -8.98
CA ILE A 26 34.08 16.61 -7.78
C ILE A 26 35.58 16.39 -7.96
N ASP A 27 35.99 15.23 -8.47
CA ASP A 27 37.39 14.89 -8.73
C ASP A 27 38.02 15.81 -9.78
N ARG A 28 37.28 16.16 -10.83
CA ARG A 28 37.76 17.11 -11.85
C ARG A 28 37.92 18.51 -11.29
N ILE A 29 36.99 18.97 -10.45
CA ILE A 29 37.09 20.29 -9.80
C ILE A 29 38.29 20.32 -8.84
N LYS A 30 38.48 19.27 -8.03
CA LYS A 30 39.63 19.16 -7.13
C LYS A 30 40.96 19.11 -7.90
N LYS A 31 41.02 18.34 -8.98
CA LYS A 31 42.20 18.26 -9.85
C LYS A 31 42.49 19.58 -10.57
N ALA A 32 41.45 20.29 -11.00
CA ALA A 32 41.57 21.62 -11.58
C ALA A 32 42.08 22.63 -10.55
N ALA A 33 41.55 22.64 -9.32
CA ALA A 33 42.03 23.48 -8.22
C ALA A 33 43.51 23.20 -7.91
N ALA A 34 43.89 21.92 -7.78
CA ALA A 34 45.28 21.52 -7.56
C ALA A 34 46.23 21.84 -8.73
N SER A 35 45.70 21.99 -9.95
CA SER A 35 46.50 22.42 -11.10
C SER A 35 46.77 23.93 -11.15
N VAL A 36 45.98 24.73 -10.43
CA VAL A 36 46.19 26.19 -10.28
C VAL A 36 47.24 26.48 -9.18
N ASP A 37 47.42 25.57 -8.22
CA ASP A 37 48.36 25.72 -7.09
C ASP A 37 49.84 25.42 -7.44
N ASN A 38 50.18 25.12 -8.70
CA ASN A 38 51.56 24.83 -9.12
C ASN A 38 52.28 26.01 -9.81
N ALA A 39 51.79 27.24 -9.64
CA ALA A 39 52.56 28.46 -9.84
C ALA A 39 52.74 29.15 -8.48
N GLU A 40 54.01 29.31 -8.08
CA GLU A 40 54.51 29.70 -6.75
C GLU A 40 53.76 30.84 -6.04
N ASP A 41 53.50 30.70 -4.74
CA ASP A 41 54.08 31.56 -3.69
C ASP A 41 53.74 31.01 -2.28
N GLY A 42 54.71 31.07 -1.38
CA GLY A 42 54.59 30.54 -0.02
C GLY A 42 53.76 31.46 0.87
N THR A 43 52.76 30.91 1.57
CA THR A 43 52.27 31.51 2.81
C THR A 43 51.62 30.44 3.69
N HIS A 44 52.27 30.14 4.81
CA HIS A 44 51.69 29.32 5.87
C HIS A 44 50.46 30.03 6.45
N ALA A 45 49.26 29.49 6.21
CA ALA A 45 48.03 29.88 6.91
C ALA A 45 48.00 29.25 8.32
N PRO A 46 47.51 29.95 9.36
CA PRO A 46 47.60 29.49 10.74
C PRO A 46 46.64 28.32 11.01
N GLU A 47 47.20 27.19 11.44
CA GLU A 47 46.51 25.92 11.75
C GLU A 47 45.39 26.04 12.81
N SER A 48 45.37 27.10 13.61
CA SER A 48 44.37 27.33 14.66
C SER A 48 42.94 27.52 14.12
N SER A 49 42.79 28.03 12.90
CA SER A 49 41.47 28.33 12.31
C SER A 49 40.72 27.08 11.80
N LYS A 50 41.45 26.03 11.38
CA LYS A 50 40.86 24.80 10.83
C LYS A 50 40.16 23.95 11.89
N THR A 51 40.69 23.94 13.11
CA THR A 51 40.15 23.14 14.22
C THR A 51 38.82 23.71 14.73
N GLU A 52 38.70 25.04 14.81
CA GLU A 52 37.49 25.71 15.27
C GLU A 52 36.33 25.57 14.25
N TYR A 53 36.63 25.73 12.95
CA TYR A 53 35.67 25.44 11.87
C TYR A 53 35.21 23.98 11.86
N SER A 54 36.10 23.03 12.15
CA SER A 54 35.77 21.60 12.23
C SER A 54 34.81 21.29 13.38
N ILE A 55 34.96 21.96 14.52
CA ILE A 55 34.08 21.79 15.68
C ILE A 55 32.68 22.36 15.39
N VAL A 56 32.61 23.57 14.82
CA VAL A 56 31.33 24.20 14.45
C VAL A 56 30.58 23.35 13.42
N LEU A 57 31.27 22.87 12.38
CA LEU A 57 30.67 22.02 11.35
C LEU A 57 30.13 20.69 11.91
N LYS A 58 30.86 20.06 12.86
CA LYS A 58 30.38 18.84 13.54
C LYS A 58 29.13 19.12 14.37
N HIS A 59 29.10 20.24 15.09
CA HIS A 59 27.93 20.62 15.87
C HIS A 59 26.69 20.87 14.98
N GLU A 60 26.87 21.56 13.85
CA GLU A 60 25.80 21.78 12.86
C GLU A 60 25.30 20.46 12.26
N LEU A 61 26.20 19.52 11.98
CA LEU A 61 25.86 18.17 11.50
C LEU A 61 25.01 17.42 12.55
N GLU A 62 25.46 17.38 13.80
CA GLU A 62 24.73 16.72 14.90
C GLU A 62 23.35 17.35 15.14
N GLU A 63 23.23 18.68 15.00
CA GLU A 63 21.92 19.34 15.05
C GLU A 63 21.02 18.96 13.88
N ALA A 64 21.57 18.89 12.67
CA ALA A 64 20.83 18.45 11.49
C ALA A 64 20.35 17.00 11.64
N GLU A 65 21.22 16.08 12.06
CA GLU A 65 20.88 14.69 12.36
C GLU A 65 19.75 14.60 13.39
N ARG A 66 19.87 15.31 14.52
CA ARG A 66 18.82 15.35 15.55
C ARG A 66 17.49 15.89 15.02
N ARG A 67 17.50 16.85 14.10
CA ARG A 67 16.26 17.36 13.46
C ARG A 67 15.65 16.31 12.53
N TYR A 68 16.46 15.65 11.72
CA TYR A 68 15.99 14.63 10.79
C TYR A 68 15.48 13.38 11.50
N GLU A 69 16.16 12.91 12.53
CA GLU A 69 15.70 11.79 13.37
C GLU A 69 14.34 12.08 14.00
N LYS A 70 14.16 13.28 14.58
CA LYS A 70 12.86 13.68 15.13
C LYS A 70 11.76 13.68 14.08
N ARG A 71 12.06 14.15 12.86
CA ARG A 71 11.09 14.18 11.76
C ARG A 71 10.76 12.78 11.27
N LEU A 72 11.76 11.90 11.19
CA LEU A 72 11.60 10.49 10.80
C LEU A 72 10.72 9.76 11.82
N GLN A 73 11.01 9.90 13.12
CA GLN A 73 10.18 9.29 14.17
C GLN A 73 8.73 9.78 14.13
N LEU A 74 8.49 11.06 13.81
CA LEU A 74 7.14 11.59 13.68
C LEU A 74 6.41 10.98 12.46
N LEU A 75 7.11 10.83 11.34
CA LEU A 75 6.59 10.18 10.14
C LEU A 75 6.27 8.71 10.39
N GLU A 76 7.18 7.98 11.02
CA GLU A 76 6.99 6.57 11.39
C GLU A 76 5.77 6.39 12.29
N ARG A 77 5.66 7.18 13.38
CA ARG A 77 4.49 7.14 14.27
C ARG A 77 3.18 7.45 13.54
N ARG A 78 3.19 8.44 12.62
CA ARG A 78 1.99 8.76 11.84
C ARG A 78 1.63 7.63 10.89
N ASN A 79 2.60 7.05 10.20
CA ASN A 79 2.37 5.93 9.29
C ASN A 79 1.87 4.69 10.03
N GLU A 80 2.45 4.38 11.19
CA GLU A 80 2.01 3.28 12.04
C GLU A 80 0.55 3.48 12.48
N LYS A 81 0.19 4.69 12.90
CA LYS A 81 -1.20 5.02 13.26
C LYS A 81 -2.16 4.81 12.10
N LEU A 82 -1.83 5.32 10.91
CA LEU A 82 -2.66 5.16 9.72
C LEU A 82 -2.78 3.69 9.30
N PHE A 83 -1.69 2.93 9.38
CA PHE A 83 -1.70 1.50 9.09
C PHE A 83 -2.61 0.74 10.06
N ASN A 84 -2.52 1.04 11.37
CA ASN A 84 -3.36 0.40 12.38
C ASN A 84 -4.84 0.74 12.18
N GLU A 85 -5.19 2.00 11.92
CA GLU A 85 -6.57 2.42 11.62
C GLU A 85 -7.10 1.69 10.38
N ALA A 86 -6.30 1.62 9.31
CA ALA A 86 -6.68 0.90 8.08
C ALA A 86 -6.84 -0.61 8.31
N ALA A 87 -5.96 -1.23 9.09
CA ALA A 87 -6.03 -2.66 9.42
C ALA A 87 -7.28 -2.99 10.25
N GLU A 88 -7.64 -2.13 11.20
CA GLU A 88 -8.87 -2.28 11.98
C GLU A 88 -10.12 -2.10 11.12
N GLU A 89 -10.14 -1.12 10.22
CA GLU A 89 -11.27 -0.89 9.33
C GLU A 89 -11.45 -2.03 8.33
N TYR A 90 -10.34 -2.54 7.78
CA TYR A 90 -10.35 -3.72 6.92
C TYR A 90 -10.95 -4.92 7.67
N THR A 91 -10.45 -5.22 8.86
CA THR A 91 -10.92 -6.34 9.69
C THR A 91 -12.41 -6.20 9.98
N ARG A 92 -12.85 -5.03 10.45
CA ARG A 92 -14.28 -4.74 10.71
C ARG A 92 -15.15 -4.90 9.47
N THR A 93 -14.63 -4.52 8.30
CA THR A 93 -15.37 -4.62 7.04
C THR A 93 -15.47 -6.07 6.58
N VAL A 94 -14.38 -6.84 6.65
CA VAL A 94 -14.37 -8.27 6.33
C VAL A 94 -15.34 -9.02 7.24
N GLU A 95 -15.27 -8.84 8.55
CA GLU A 95 -16.20 -9.49 9.49
C GLU A 95 -17.66 -9.14 9.18
N ARG A 96 -17.96 -7.87 8.84
CA ARG A 96 -19.31 -7.45 8.46
C ARG A 96 -19.79 -8.17 7.20
N LEU A 97 -18.94 -8.29 6.19
CA LEU A 97 -19.26 -8.96 4.94
C LEU A 97 -19.41 -10.46 5.15
N GLU A 98 -18.52 -11.08 5.91
CA GLU A 98 -18.61 -12.50 6.26
C GLU A 98 -19.91 -12.79 7.01
N ASN A 99 -20.24 -11.99 8.03
CA ASN A 99 -21.48 -12.15 8.79
C ASN A 99 -22.73 -11.97 7.91
N LYS A 100 -22.67 -11.10 6.91
CA LYS A 100 -23.82 -10.80 6.03
C LYS A 100 -23.99 -11.82 4.90
N TYR A 101 -22.89 -12.34 4.35
CA TYR A 101 -22.91 -13.10 3.10
C TYR A 101 -22.29 -14.50 3.20
N MET A 102 -21.35 -14.72 4.13
CA MET A 102 -20.61 -15.99 4.23
C MET A 102 -21.07 -16.86 5.40
N ARG A 103 -21.60 -16.29 6.49
CA ARG A 103 -22.11 -17.09 7.61
C ARG A 103 -23.18 -18.06 7.08
N PRO A 104 -22.90 -19.37 7.05
CA PRO A 104 -23.87 -20.34 6.60
C PRO A 104 -25.03 -20.27 7.58
N THR A 105 -26.23 -19.93 7.11
CA THR A 105 -27.44 -20.21 7.88
C THR A 105 -27.39 -21.69 8.26
N PRO A 106 -27.54 -22.05 9.55
CA PRO A 106 -27.47 -23.44 9.97
C PRO A 106 -28.51 -24.25 9.17
N GLY A 107 -28.01 -25.09 8.25
CA GLY A 107 -28.81 -25.87 7.31
C GLY A 107 -28.53 -25.63 5.82
N GLY A 108 -27.79 -24.60 5.41
CA GLY A 108 -27.62 -24.29 3.98
C GLY A 108 -28.94 -23.96 3.29
N CYS A 109 -28.92 -23.73 1.98
CA CYS A 109 -30.17 -23.57 1.24
C CYS A 109 -30.87 -24.94 1.14
N CYS A 110 -32.19 -24.98 1.40
CA CYS A 110 -33.01 -26.18 1.24
C CYS A 110 -32.75 -27.32 2.23
N ALA A 111 -32.15 -27.06 3.40
CA ALA A 111 -31.88 -28.03 4.48
C ALA A 111 -33.00 -29.05 4.73
N ALA A 112 -34.24 -28.54 4.87
CA ALA A 112 -35.39 -29.38 5.17
C ALA A 112 -35.84 -30.26 4.00
N ALA A 113 -35.55 -29.86 2.76
CA ALA A 113 -35.80 -30.70 1.58
C ALA A 113 -34.69 -31.74 1.42
N GLU A 114 -33.44 -31.36 1.67
CA GLU A 114 -32.28 -32.27 1.69
C GLU A 114 -32.46 -33.40 2.70
N GLN A 115 -32.84 -33.07 3.94
CA GLN A 115 -33.08 -34.06 4.98
C GLN A 115 -34.14 -35.09 4.57
N ARG A 116 -35.23 -34.64 3.92
CA ARG A 116 -36.30 -35.55 3.44
C ARG A 116 -35.83 -36.49 2.34
N VAL A 117 -34.91 -36.05 1.49
CA VAL A 117 -34.27 -36.91 0.48
C VAL A 117 -33.40 -37.97 1.15
N GLU A 118 -32.55 -37.55 2.09
CA GLU A 118 -31.69 -38.47 2.85
C GLU A 118 -32.50 -39.52 3.61
N ASP A 119 -33.54 -39.09 4.33
CA ASP A 119 -34.39 -39.97 5.13
C ASP A 119 -35.08 -41.01 4.23
N CYS A 120 -35.53 -40.61 3.03
CA CYS A 120 -36.12 -41.54 2.08
C CYS A 120 -35.11 -42.58 1.58
N TYR A 121 -33.88 -42.17 1.25
CA TYR A 121 -32.84 -43.12 0.82
C TYR A 121 -32.45 -44.09 1.93
N LYS A 122 -32.35 -43.62 3.19
CA LYS A 122 -32.08 -44.46 4.36
C LYS A 122 -33.20 -45.49 4.59
N GLN A 123 -34.46 -45.12 4.33
CA GLN A 123 -35.62 -46.01 4.46
C GLN A 123 -35.79 -46.98 3.28
N ASN A 124 -35.24 -46.65 2.10
CA ASN A 124 -35.45 -47.41 0.86
C ASN A 124 -34.12 -47.83 0.21
N PRO A 125 -33.29 -48.65 0.88
CA PRO A 125 -32.01 -49.10 0.33
C PRO A 125 -32.24 -49.88 -0.98
N GLY A 126 -31.49 -49.55 -2.02
CA GLY A 126 -31.60 -50.16 -3.35
C GLY A 126 -32.86 -49.80 -4.15
N LYS A 127 -33.77 -48.97 -3.61
CA LYS A 127 -35.02 -48.56 -4.27
C LYS A 127 -35.14 -47.02 -4.38
N VAL A 128 -34.06 -46.38 -4.81
CA VAL A 128 -33.91 -44.91 -4.85
C VAL A 128 -34.98 -44.19 -5.69
N LEU A 129 -35.55 -44.85 -6.71
CA LEU A 129 -36.58 -44.27 -7.57
C LEU A 129 -37.89 -43.94 -6.83
N LEU A 130 -38.16 -44.61 -5.69
CA LEU A 130 -39.30 -44.28 -4.82
C LEU A 130 -39.16 -42.88 -4.19
N CYS A 131 -37.94 -42.36 -4.10
CA CYS A 131 -37.63 -41.05 -3.52
C CYS A 131 -37.68 -39.90 -4.53
N SER A 132 -38.01 -40.17 -5.80
CA SER A 132 -38.05 -39.17 -6.89
C SER A 132 -38.87 -37.93 -6.56
N LYS A 133 -39.98 -38.08 -5.83
CA LYS A 133 -40.79 -36.95 -5.37
C LYS A 133 -40.00 -36.01 -4.44
N PHE A 134 -39.27 -36.55 -3.47
CA PHE A 134 -38.47 -35.74 -2.54
C PHE A 134 -37.31 -35.05 -3.25
N VAL A 135 -36.67 -35.75 -4.20
CA VAL A 135 -35.61 -35.18 -5.03
C VAL A 135 -36.13 -34.02 -5.87
N SER A 136 -37.30 -34.16 -6.52
CA SER A 136 -37.94 -33.08 -7.27
C SER A 136 -38.24 -31.86 -6.38
N GLU A 137 -38.67 -32.07 -5.14
CA GLU A 137 -38.92 -30.97 -4.20
C GLU A 137 -37.62 -30.23 -3.81
N TYR A 138 -36.53 -30.97 -3.59
CA TYR A 138 -35.21 -30.41 -3.35
C TYR A 138 -34.72 -29.61 -4.56
N ASP A 139 -34.77 -30.18 -5.77
CA ASP A 139 -34.36 -29.51 -7.00
C ASP A 139 -35.12 -28.20 -7.23
N ARG A 140 -36.43 -28.21 -7.02
CA ARG A 140 -37.25 -26.99 -7.13
C ARG A 140 -36.82 -25.92 -6.13
N CYS A 141 -36.47 -26.33 -4.92
CA CYS A 141 -35.98 -25.40 -3.90
C CYS A 141 -34.64 -24.78 -4.33
N VAL A 142 -33.69 -25.58 -4.81
CA VAL A 142 -32.39 -25.11 -5.31
C VAL A 142 -32.56 -24.18 -6.49
N GLN A 143 -33.39 -24.53 -7.48
CA GLN A 143 -33.66 -23.68 -8.64
C GLN A 143 -34.26 -22.32 -8.24
N ASN A 144 -35.24 -22.32 -7.33
CA ASN A 144 -35.84 -21.08 -6.83
C ASN A 144 -34.82 -20.20 -6.09
N PHE A 145 -33.92 -20.81 -5.33
CA PHE A 145 -32.85 -20.09 -4.65
C PHE A 145 -31.86 -19.45 -5.63
N LEU A 146 -31.41 -20.20 -6.64
CA LEU A 146 -30.51 -19.69 -7.67
C LEU A 146 -31.13 -18.50 -8.44
N ILE A 147 -32.41 -18.62 -8.83
CA ILE A 147 -33.15 -17.53 -9.47
C ILE A 147 -33.24 -16.30 -8.55
N THR A 148 -33.52 -16.52 -7.26
CA THR A 148 -33.64 -15.44 -6.28
C THR A 148 -32.31 -14.72 -6.06
N ILE A 149 -31.20 -15.46 -5.98
CA ILE A 149 -29.86 -14.87 -5.87
C ILE A 149 -29.53 -14.06 -7.13
N SER A 150 -29.74 -14.63 -8.31
CA SER A 150 -29.46 -13.94 -9.58
C SER A 150 -30.24 -12.62 -9.71
N LYS A 151 -31.52 -12.60 -9.31
CA LYS A 151 -32.33 -11.37 -9.27
C LYS A 151 -31.83 -10.35 -8.26
N LYS A 152 -31.46 -10.79 -7.05
CA LYS A 152 -30.90 -9.88 -6.02
C LYS A 152 -29.60 -9.23 -6.47
N MET A 153 -28.72 -9.98 -7.13
CA MET A 153 -27.46 -9.44 -7.66
C MET A 153 -27.71 -8.44 -8.81
N SER A 154 -28.69 -8.71 -9.67
CA SER A 154 -29.05 -7.83 -10.79
C SER A 154 -29.67 -6.50 -10.31
N ASN A 155 -30.41 -6.51 -9.21
CA ASN A 155 -31.04 -5.30 -8.64
C ASN A 155 -30.11 -4.48 -7.72
N ALA A 156 -28.92 -5.00 -7.40
CA ALA A 156 -27.94 -4.34 -6.54
C ALA A 156 -26.80 -3.66 -7.31
N ALA A 157 -26.77 -3.82 -8.65
CA ALA A 157 -25.90 -3.12 -9.58
C ALA A 157 -26.60 -1.87 -10.14
#